data_AF-A0A7C7HDE6-F1
#
_entry.id   AF-A0A7C7HDE6-F1
#
_cell.length_a   1.000
_cell.length_b   1.000
_cell.length_c   1.000
_cell.angle_alpha   90.00
_cell.angle_beta   90.00
_cell.angle_gamma   90.00
#
_symmetry.space_group_name_H-M   'P 1'
#
loop_
_entity.id
_entity.type
_entity.pdbx_description
1 polymer ?
#
loop_
_entity_poly.entity_id
_entity_poly.type
_entity_poly.pdbx_seq_one_letter_code
_entity_poly.pdbx_strand_id
1 'polypeptide(L)'
;MSNVNNITECESQLFLAKVISHGVDTDEISLERVEEMKQEVAEISHKLVTIKADDFSSNFEIKHHVRTGIEMINLGLEHGSQKDIARATKLLNKNHLIKFFQIGNTLTKQSHILPGSEEIFLG
;
A
#
# COMPACT_ATOMS: atom_id res chain seq x y z
N MET A 1 -3.42 16.39 18.95
CA MET A 1 -3.11 16.62 17.52
C MET A 1 -1.66 16.21 17.28
N SER A 2 -1.38 15.70 16.07
CA SER A 2 -0.11 15.16 15.56
C SER A 2 0.23 13.71 15.89
N ASN A 3 -0.12 12.81 14.96
CA ASN A 3 0.61 11.56 14.73
C ASN A 3 0.48 11.04 13.28
N VAL A 4 0.33 11.94 12.31
CA VAL A 4 0.14 11.61 10.86
C VAL A 4 1.45 11.74 10.07
N ASN A 5 2.59 11.48 10.72
CA ASN A 5 3.94 11.63 10.13
C ASN A 5 4.59 10.30 9.74
N ASN A 6 3.85 9.30 9.23
CA ASN A 6 4.42 7.96 9.03
C ASN A 6 4.34 7.36 7.63
N ILE A 7 4.11 8.16 6.59
CA ILE A 7 4.32 7.69 5.20
C ILE A 7 5.79 7.84 4.77
N THR A 8 6.52 8.79 5.36
CA THR A 8 7.94 9.04 5.07
C THR A 8 8.89 8.37 6.07
N GLU A 9 8.46 8.16 7.32
CA GLU A 9 9.26 7.48 8.35
C GLU A 9 9.21 5.95 8.25
N CYS A 10 8.13 5.39 7.68
CA CYS A 10 8.05 3.97 7.35
C CYS A 10 8.79 3.72 6.03
N GLU A 11 10.12 3.59 6.14
CA GLU A 11 11.05 3.11 5.13
C GLU A 11 11.22 4.00 3.90
N SER A 12 12.18 4.91 3.96
CA SER A 12 12.83 5.59 2.81
C SER A 12 13.36 4.64 1.72
N GLN A 13 13.25 3.32 1.92
CA GLN A 13 13.58 2.26 0.96
C GLN A 13 12.41 1.90 0.03
N LEU A 14 11.16 2.17 0.42
CA LEU A 14 9.97 1.84 -0.38
C LEU A 14 9.95 2.60 -1.70
N PHE A 15 9.57 1.91 -2.76
CA PHE A 15 9.40 2.49 -4.08
C PHE A 15 8.36 3.63 -4.06
N LEU A 16 7.27 3.47 -3.30
CA LEU A 16 6.25 4.50 -3.10
C LEU A 16 6.84 5.83 -2.59
N ALA A 17 7.71 5.77 -1.56
CA ALA A 17 8.32 6.97 -0.99
C ALA A 17 9.24 7.68 -2.01
N LYS A 18 10.00 6.90 -2.80
CA LYS A 18 10.85 7.43 -3.88
C LYS A 18 10.04 8.10 -4.98
N VAL A 19 8.90 7.51 -5.36
CA VAL A 19 8.00 8.05 -6.38
C VAL A 19 7.33 9.33 -5.91
N ILE A 20 6.89 9.39 -4.65
CA ILE A 20 6.32 10.61 -4.07
C ILE A 20 7.37 11.73 -4.03
N SER A 21 8.58 11.45 -3.51
CA SER A 21 9.67 12.44 -3.49
C SER A 21 9.98 12.95 -4.88
N HIS A 22 10.18 12.04 -5.85
CA HIS A 22 10.44 12.42 -7.23
C HIS A 22 9.31 13.27 -7.83
N GLY A 23 8.06 12.89 -7.63
CA GLY A 23 6.91 13.63 -8.16
C GLY A 23 6.75 15.02 -7.55
N VAL A 24 7.10 15.20 -6.28
CA VAL A 24 7.14 16.53 -5.65
C VAL A 24 8.31 17.34 -6.20
N ASP A 25 9.50 16.75 -6.31
CA ASP A 25 10.70 17.42 -6.82
C ASP A 25 10.55 17.85 -8.30
N THR A 26 9.72 17.14 -9.08
CA THR A 26 9.43 17.46 -10.49
C THR A 26 8.13 18.25 -10.70
N ASP A 27 7.46 18.69 -9.63
CA ASP A 27 6.14 19.34 -9.66
C ASP A 27 5.03 18.53 -10.36
N GLU A 28 5.23 17.22 -10.57
CA GLU A 28 4.21 16.32 -11.12
C GLU A 28 3.16 15.89 -10.09
N ILE A 29 3.47 16.00 -8.79
CA ILE A 29 2.57 15.72 -7.66
C ILE A 29 2.57 16.96 -6.75
N SER A 30 1.39 17.57 -6.58
CA SER A 30 1.21 18.68 -5.66
C SER A 30 1.27 18.22 -4.20
N LEU A 31 1.66 19.12 -3.29
CA LEU A 31 1.60 18.85 -1.85
C LEU A 31 0.16 18.54 -1.37
N GLU A 32 -0.85 19.15 -1.98
CA GLU A 32 -2.27 18.82 -1.72
C GLU A 32 -2.56 17.35 -2.03
N ARG A 33 -2.10 16.86 -3.19
CA ARG A 33 -2.27 15.45 -3.56
C ARG A 33 -1.53 14.51 -2.60
N VAL A 34 -0.39 14.92 -2.05
CA VAL A 34 0.32 14.16 -1.00
C VAL A 34 -0.52 14.06 0.28
N GLU A 35 -1.19 15.15 0.70
CA GLU A 35 -2.09 15.11 1.87
C GLU A 35 -3.31 14.23 1.62
N GLU A 36 -3.89 14.26 0.42
CA GLU A 36 -4.96 13.34 0.03
C GLU A 36 -4.49 11.88 0.11
N MET A 37 -3.27 11.57 -0.38
CA MET A 37 -2.69 10.23 -0.26
C MET A 37 -2.55 9.78 1.20
N LYS A 38 -2.18 10.69 2.12
CA LYS A 38 -2.13 10.37 3.55
C LYS A 38 -3.51 9.99 4.10
N GLN A 39 -4.54 10.72 3.69
CA GLN A 39 -5.92 10.43 4.07
C GLN A 39 -6.39 9.07 3.49
N GLU A 40 -6.09 8.79 2.23
CA GLU A 40 -6.42 7.52 1.58
C GLU A 40 -5.75 6.32 2.29
N VAL A 41 -4.49 6.46 2.75
CA VAL A 41 -3.82 5.42 3.56
C VAL A 41 -4.54 5.19 4.89
N ALA A 42 -4.95 6.25 5.58
CA ALA A 42 -5.69 6.13 6.83
C ALA A 42 -7.02 5.38 6.63
N GLU A 43 -7.75 5.68 5.55
CA GLU A 43 -9.01 5.01 5.21
C GLU A 43 -8.81 3.52 4.88
N ILE A 44 -7.79 3.19 4.09
CA ILE A 44 -7.45 1.80 3.77
C ILE A 44 -7.12 1.03 5.06
N SER A 45 -6.33 1.64 5.94
CA SER A 45 -5.93 1.06 7.22
C SER A 45 -7.14 0.82 8.13
N HIS A 46 -8.07 1.78 8.17
CA HIS A 46 -9.30 1.63 8.95
C HIS A 46 -10.18 0.49 8.41
N LYS A 47 -10.34 0.38 7.09
CA LYS A 47 -11.07 -0.73 6.46
C LYS A 47 -10.41 -2.09 6.74
N LEU A 48 -9.08 -2.15 6.75
CA LEU A 48 -8.34 -3.37 7.12
C LEU A 48 -8.61 -3.82 8.56
N VAL A 49 -8.76 -2.86 9.49
CA VAL A 49 -9.16 -3.13 10.88
C VAL A 49 -10.58 -3.69 10.90
N THR A 50 -11.54 -3.02 10.26
CA THR A 50 -12.96 -3.44 10.28
C THR A 50 -13.20 -4.83 9.68
N ILE A 51 -12.46 -5.21 8.63
CA ILE A 51 -12.59 -6.52 7.99
C ILE A 51 -12.05 -7.66 8.88
N LYS A 52 -11.14 -7.37 9.81
CA LYS A 52 -10.52 -8.34 10.72
C LYS A 52 -11.10 -8.32 12.14
N ALA A 53 -12.06 -7.44 12.42
CA ALA A 53 -12.59 -7.16 13.76
C ALA A 53 -13.63 -8.18 14.25
N ASP A 54 -13.29 -9.48 14.26
CA ASP A 54 -13.87 -10.41 15.25
C ASP A 54 -13.15 -10.33 16.61
N ASP A 55 -12.03 -9.62 16.69
CA ASP A 55 -11.39 -9.20 17.93
C ASP A 55 -10.64 -7.90 17.63
N PHE A 56 -10.50 -6.97 18.58
CA PHE A 56 -9.24 -6.23 18.83
C PHE A 56 -9.43 -5.00 19.73
N SER A 57 -8.48 -4.86 20.68
CA SER A 57 -8.44 -3.81 21.72
C SER A 57 -7.08 -3.10 21.83
N SER A 58 -6.23 -3.03 20.79
CA SER A 58 -4.89 -2.44 20.96
C SER A 58 -4.39 -1.51 19.83
N ASN A 59 -3.64 -0.45 20.21
CA ASN A 59 -2.98 0.49 19.29
C ASN A 59 -1.85 -0.16 18.45
N PHE A 60 -1.35 -1.33 18.85
CA PHE A 60 -0.31 -2.06 18.14
C PHE A 60 -0.82 -2.64 16.81
N GLU A 61 -2.06 -3.13 16.80
CA GLU A 61 -2.71 -3.66 15.58
C GLU A 61 -2.95 -2.57 14.54
N ILE A 62 -3.31 -1.36 14.96
CA ILE A 62 -3.51 -0.23 14.03
C ILE A 62 -2.23 0.08 13.26
N LYS A 63 -1.07 0.16 13.93
CA LYS A 63 0.23 0.39 13.27
C LYS A 63 0.57 -0.74 12.30
N HIS A 64 0.27 -1.98 12.66
CA HIS A 64 0.50 -3.14 11.79
C HIS A 64 -0.37 -3.08 10.53
N HIS A 65 -1.64 -2.68 10.65
CA HIS A 65 -2.54 -2.53 9.50
C HIS A 65 -2.15 -1.38 8.57
N VAL A 66 -1.69 -0.25 9.14
CA VAL A 66 -1.14 0.86 8.35
C VAL A 66 0.06 0.38 7.54
N ARG A 67 1.00 -0.32 8.18
CA ARG A 67 2.17 -0.90 7.51
C ARG A 67 1.75 -1.86 6.39
N THR A 68 0.84 -2.78 6.68
CA THR A 68 0.32 -3.74 5.68
C THR A 68 -0.32 -3.01 4.50
N GLY A 69 -1.11 -1.96 4.74
CA GLY A 69 -1.72 -1.15 3.70
C GLY A 69 -0.67 -0.50 2.79
N ILE A 70 0.35 0.12 3.39
CA ILE A 70 1.46 0.75 2.67
C ILE A 70 2.24 -0.28 1.85
N GLU A 71 2.54 -1.46 2.40
CA GLU A 71 3.24 -2.54 1.68
C GLU A 71 2.46 -3.01 0.45
N MET A 72 1.13 -3.19 0.57
CA MET A 72 0.29 -3.57 -0.58
C MET A 72 0.24 -2.47 -1.64
N ILE A 73 0.13 -1.19 -1.23
CA ILE A 73 0.17 -0.05 -2.17
C ILE A 73 1.52 -0.02 -2.89
N ASN A 74 2.63 -0.17 -2.15
CA ASN A 74 3.97 -0.20 -2.72
C ASN A 74 4.11 -1.32 -3.76
N LEU A 75 3.70 -2.54 -3.41
CA LEU A 75 3.77 -3.69 -4.32
C LEU A 75 2.92 -3.48 -5.58
N GLY A 76 1.69 -2.98 -5.42
CA GLY A 76 0.81 -2.72 -6.56
C GLY A 76 1.31 -1.60 -7.47
N LEU A 77 1.93 -0.57 -6.90
CA LEU A 77 2.55 0.51 -7.66
C LEU A 77 3.80 0.03 -8.40
N GLU A 78 4.68 -0.73 -7.74
CA GLU A 78 5.85 -1.36 -8.39
C GLU A 78 5.44 -2.23 -9.57
N HIS A 79 4.42 -3.07 -9.37
CA HIS A 79 3.91 -3.95 -10.42
C HIS A 79 3.30 -3.15 -11.59
N GLY A 80 2.39 -2.22 -11.30
CA GLY A 80 1.69 -1.44 -12.33
C GLY A 80 2.59 -0.49 -13.13
N SER A 81 3.67 -0.01 -12.50
CA SER A 81 4.66 0.86 -13.15
C SER A 81 5.85 0.10 -13.74
N GLN A 82 5.98 -1.20 -13.47
CA GLN A 82 7.18 -1.99 -13.81
C GLN A 82 8.47 -1.38 -13.21
N LYS A 83 8.36 -0.80 -12.01
CA LYS A 83 9.45 -0.12 -11.29
C LYS A 83 10.02 1.12 -12.00
N ASP A 84 9.34 1.63 -13.02
CA ASP A 84 9.69 2.90 -13.67
C ASP A 84 9.14 4.08 -12.85
N ILE A 85 10.02 4.94 -12.36
CA ILE A 85 9.66 6.04 -11.45
C ILE A 85 8.77 7.07 -12.16
N ALA A 86 9.10 7.50 -13.36
CA ALA A 86 8.33 8.53 -14.08
C ALA A 86 6.91 8.03 -14.41
N ARG A 87 6.80 6.76 -14.80
CA ARG A 87 5.51 6.09 -15.00
C ARG A 87 4.74 5.94 -13.70
N ALA A 88 5.41 5.55 -12.61
CA ALA A 88 4.80 5.43 -11.30
C ALA A 88 4.26 6.78 -10.82
N THR A 89 5.00 7.87 -10.99
CA THR A 89 4.56 9.24 -10.65
C THR A 89 3.28 9.61 -11.38
N LYS A 90 3.22 9.38 -12.70
CA LYS A 90 2.02 9.61 -13.51
C LYS A 90 0.84 8.75 -13.07
N LEU A 91 1.08 7.48 -12.76
CA LEU A 91 0.04 6.57 -12.28
C LEU A 91 -0.48 7.00 -10.91
N LEU A 92 0.41 7.38 -10.01
CA LEU A 92 0.09 7.80 -8.64
C LEU A 92 -0.70 9.11 -8.62
N ASN A 93 -0.36 10.05 -9.49
CA ASN A 93 -1.10 11.31 -9.59
C ASN A 93 -2.51 11.12 -10.16
N LYS A 94 -2.69 10.18 -11.10
CA LYS A 94 -3.98 9.94 -11.79
C LYS A 94 -4.93 8.98 -11.08
N ASN A 95 -4.50 8.32 -10.00
CA ASN A 95 -5.27 7.25 -9.38
C ASN A 95 -5.27 7.33 -7.86
N HIS A 96 -6.38 6.88 -7.27
CA HIS A 96 -6.45 6.61 -5.84
C HIS A 96 -5.62 5.38 -5.46
N LEU A 97 -4.99 5.43 -4.29
CA LEU A 97 -4.15 4.42 -3.68
C LEU A 97 -4.85 3.08 -3.50
N ILE A 98 -6.18 3.09 -3.34
CA ILE A 98 -6.98 1.86 -3.23
C ILE A 98 -6.79 0.93 -4.43
N LYS A 99 -6.54 1.47 -5.64
CA LYS A 99 -6.28 0.63 -6.82
C LYS A 99 -4.96 -0.13 -6.67
N PHE A 100 -3.90 0.55 -6.23
CA PHE A 100 -2.60 -0.09 -6.02
C PHE A 100 -2.67 -1.09 -4.85
N PHE A 101 -3.37 -0.74 -3.78
CA PHE A 101 -3.65 -1.66 -2.68
C PHE A 101 -4.33 -2.95 -3.18
N GLN A 102 -5.36 -2.86 -4.01
CA GLN A 102 -6.08 -4.01 -4.56
C GLN A 102 -5.17 -4.89 -5.44
N ILE A 103 -4.33 -4.26 -6.26
CA ILE A 103 -3.34 -4.97 -7.08
C ILE A 103 -2.35 -5.71 -6.17
N GLY A 104 -1.73 -5.02 -5.22
CA GLY A 104 -0.77 -5.62 -4.28
C GLY A 104 -1.37 -6.77 -3.48
N ASN A 105 -2.58 -6.58 -2.96
CA ASN A 105 -3.32 -7.64 -2.25
C ASN A 105 -3.64 -8.85 -3.14
N THR A 106 -3.87 -8.64 -4.44
CA THR A 106 -4.07 -9.74 -5.39
C THR A 106 -2.78 -10.50 -5.63
N LEU A 107 -1.66 -9.79 -5.79
CA LEU A 107 -0.34 -10.39 -6.00
C LEU A 107 0.11 -11.24 -4.81
N THR A 108 -0.12 -10.77 -3.58
CA THR A 108 0.20 -11.55 -2.38
C THR A 108 -0.71 -12.76 -2.21
N LYS A 109 -2.00 -12.66 -2.56
CA LYS A 109 -2.88 -13.83 -2.61
C LYS A 109 -2.44 -14.84 -3.67
N GLN A 110 -1.98 -14.40 -4.83
CA GLN A 110 -1.45 -15.28 -5.88
C GLN A 110 -0.13 -15.95 -5.46
N SER A 111 0.73 -15.27 -4.71
CA SER A 111 1.96 -15.91 -4.17
C SER A 111 1.68 -17.00 -3.13
N HIS A 112 0.52 -16.94 -2.45
CA HIS A 112 0.04 -18.03 -1.60
C HIS A 112 -0.64 -19.17 -2.39
N ILE A 113 -0.86 -18.99 -3.69
CA ILE A 113 -1.36 -20.00 -4.63
C ILE A 113 -0.20 -20.40 -5.56
N LEU A 114 0.89 -20.90 -4.98
CA LEU A 114 1.78 -21.83 -5.69
C LEU A 114 1.34 -23.25 -5.29
N PRO A 115 1.04 -24.14 -6.25
CA PRO A 115 0.51 -25.46 -5.98
C PRO A 115 1.63 -26.33 -5.43
N GLY A 116 1.57 -26.59 -4.13
CA GLY A 116 2.52 -27.43 -3.41
C GLY A 116 1.80 -28.38 -2.47
N SER A 117 0.85 -29.15 -2.99
CA SER A 117 0.47 -30.48 -2.48
C SER A 117 -0.62 -31.07 -3.40
N GLU A 118 -0.18 -31.67 -4.50
CA GLU A 118 -0.87 -32.87 -4.97
C GLU A 118 -0.68 -33.99 -3.92
N GLU A 119 -1.68 -34.88 -3.90
CA GLU A 119 -1.85 -36.09 -3.08
C GLU A 119 -2.26 -35.82 -1.60
N ILE A 120 -3.38 -36.32 -1.08
CA ILE A 120 -4.03 -37.60 -1.36
C ILE A 120 -5.55 -37.49 -1.04
N PHE A 121 -6.40 -37.67 -2.04
CA PHE A 121 -7.75 -38.20 -1.87
C PHE A 121 -7.75 -39.57 -2.54
N LEU A 122 -7.64 -40.64 -1.77
CA LEU A 122 -8.05 -41.98 -2.17
C LEU A 122 -8.49 -42.78 -0.95
N GLY A 123 -9.75 -43.23 -0.98
CA GLY A 123 -10.22 -44.48 -0.39
C GLY A 123 -10.55 -44.46 1.09
#